data_AF-A0A847H1U5-F1
#
_entry.id   AF-A0A847H1U5-F1
#
_cell.length_a   1.000
_cell.length_b   1.000
_cell.length_c   1.000
_cell.angle_alpha   90.00
_cell.angle_beta   90.00
_cell.angle_gamma   90.00
#
_symmetry.space_group_name_H-M   'P 1'
#
loop_
_entity.id
_entity.type
_entity.pdbx_description
1 polymer ?
#
loop_
_entity_poly.entity_id
_entity_poly.type
_entity_poly.pdbx_seq_one_letter_code
_entity_poly.pdbx_strand_id
1 'polypeptide(L)'
;MAVPPQVSSDSPSVSALLAIDKICRQFEAELKAGNKPQLDAYLGDTPQPQRSQLRRELETIQREHGQKPGHHATLAQFVQNLVASGLMSEDQVQRVLDEQPPNQRPQTGDELAELLHRQGRLTRFQARAVYQGKTRGLVLGNYVVLDKLGRGGMGQVFKAYHRRMERVVALKMLPAAMARMPEAVKR
;
A
#
# COMPACT_ATOMS: atom_id res chain seq x y z
N MET A 1 -62.66 -4.14 -12.22
CA MET A 1 -61.50 -5.04 -12.41
C MET A 1 -60.25 -4.21 -12.22
N ALA A 2 -59.62 -4.29 -11.05
CA ALA A 2 -58.36 -3.60 -10.77
C ALA A 2 -57.20 -4.55 -11.05
N VAL A 3 -56.32 -4.17 -11.98
CA VAL A 3 -55.07 -4.87 -12.26
C VAL A 3 -54.11 -4.58 -11.09
N PRO A 4 -53.58 -5.59 -10.38
CA PRO A 4 -52.57 -5.34 -9.36
C PRO A 4 -51.24 -4.90 -10.01
N PRO A 5 -50.47 -3.98 -9.38
CA PRO A 5 -49.17 -3.58 -9.87
C PRO A 5 -48.22 -4.78 -9.84
N GLN A 6 -47.69 -5.15 -11.01
CA GLN A 6 -46.59 -6.11 -11.15
C GLN A 6 -45.35 -5.49 -10.52
N VAL A 7 -45.05 -5.87 -9.29
CA VAL A 7 -43.80 -5.55 -8.60
C VAL A 7 -42.70 -6.39 -9.27
N SER A 8 -41.88 -5.74 -10.08
CA SER A 8 -40.68 -6.30 -10.68
C SER A 8 -39.77 -6.87 -9.60
N SER A 9 -39.75 -8.20 -9.49
CA SER A 9 -38.94 -8.97 -8.55
C SER A 9 -37.58 -9.29 -9.18
N ASP A 10 -36.72 -8.29 -9.31
CA ASP A 10 -35.32 -8.47 -9.77
C ASP A 10 -34.35 -8.44 -8.57
N SER A 11 -34.68 -9.17 -7.50
CA SER A 11 -33.72 -9.44 -6.43
C SER A 11 -32.91 -10.69 -6.80
N PRO A 12 -31.57 -10.60 -6.91
CA PRO A 12 -30.75 -11.74 -7.31
C PRO A 12 -30.91 -12.88 -6.30
N SER A 13 -31.11 -14.11 -6.80
CA SER A 13 -31.19 -15.29 -5.93
C SER A 13 -29.87 -15.49 -5.17
N VAL A 14 -29.93 -16.03 -3.95
CA VAL A 14 -28.75 -16.31 -3.12
C VAL A 14 -27.71 -17.15 -3.88
N SER A 15 -28.18 -18.08 -4.72
CA SER A 15 -27.33 -18.91 -5.60
C SER A 15 -26.53 -18.09 -6.61
N ALA A 16 -27.11 -17.00 -7.15
CA ALA A 16 -26.44 -16.11 -8.09
C ALA A 16 -25.35 -15.26 -7.41
N LEU A 17 -25.60 -14.79 -6.18
CA LEU A 17 -24.60 -14.05 -5.40
C LEU A 17 -23.39 -14.92 -5.02
N LEU A 18 -23.62 -16.18 -4.67
CA LEU A 18 -22.54 -17.15 -4.39
C LEU A 18 -21.69 -17.47 -5.63
N ALA A 19 -22.32 -17.50 -6.82
CA ALA A 19 -21.61 -17.69 -8.07
C ALA A 19 -20.67 -16.51 -8.39
N ILE A 20 -21.13 -15.28 -8.16
CA ILE A 20 -20.33 -14.06 -8.31
C ILE A 20 -19.12 -14.06 -7.37
N ASP A 21 -19.33 -14.33 -6.07
CA ASP A 21 -18.24 -14.36 -5.07
C ASP A 21 -17.15 -15.38 -5.42
N LYS A 22 -17.55 -16.57 -5.91
CA LYS A 22 -16.60 -17.60 -6.36
C LYS A 22 -15.72 -17.10 -7.52
N ILE A 23 -16.31 -16.43 -8.51
CA ILE A 23 -15.60 -15.87 -9.67
C ILE A 23 -14.66 -14.75 -9.23
N CYS A 24 -15.11 -13.87 -8.35
CA CYS A 24 -14.30 -12.79 -7.77
C CYS A 24 -13.06 -13.32 -7.02
N ARG A 25 -13.22 -14.36 -6.19
CA ARG A 25 -12.10 -14.99 -5.46
C ARG A 25 -11.07 -15.63 -6.40
N GLN A 26 -11.53 -16.28 -7.47
CA GLN A 26 -10.64 -16.89 -8.46
C GLN A 26 -9.84 -15.83 -9.23
N PHE A 27 -10.51 -14.77 -9.68
CA PHE A 27 -9.89 -13.63 -10.33
C PHE A 27 -8.83 -12.96 -9.43
N GLU A 28 -9.16 -12.75 -8.14
CA GLU A 28 -8.22 -12.20 -7.16
C GLU A 28 -7.02 -13.12 -6.92
N ALA A 29 -7.22 -14.44 -6.90
CA ALA A 29 -6.13 -15.41 -6.73
C ALA A 29 -5.14 -15.41 -7.90
N GLU A 30 -5.63 -15.34 -9.14
CA GLU A 30 -4.78 -15.26 -10.35
C GLU A 30 -3.99 -13.95 -10.40
N LEU A 31 -4.67 -12.85 -10.08
CA LEU A 31 -4.04 -11.56 -9.90
C LEU A 31 -2.92 -11.62 -8.85
N LYS A 32 -3.19 -12.20 -7.66
CA LYS A 32 -2.19 -12.40 -6.59
C LYS A 32 -1.00 -13.23 -7.08
N ALA A 33 -1.25 -14.28 -7.87
CA ALA A 33 -0.23 -15.12 -8.49
C ALA A 33 0.63 -14.40 -9.57
N GLY A 34 0.26 -13.17 -9.96
CA GLY A 34 1.01 -12.36 -10.92
C GLY A 34 0.51 -12.46 -12.36
N ASN A 35 -0.56 -13.20 -12.60
CA ASN A 35 -1.19 -13.29 -13.90
C ASN A 35 -2.01 -12.02 -14.21
N LYS A 36 -2.26 -11.76 -15.49
CA LYS A 36 -3.14 -10.68 -15.96
C LYS A 36 -4.39 -11.27 -16.62
N PRO A 37 -5.35 -11.78 -15.84
CA PRO A 37 -6.60 -12.32 -16.39
C PRO A 37 -7.39 -11.26 -17.16
N GLN A 38 -7.95 -11.62 -18.31
CA GLN A 38 -8.83 -10.75 -19.08
C GLN A 38 -10.25 -10.80 -18.52
N LEU A 39 -10.87 -9.64 -18.27
CA LEU A 39 -12.23 -9.54 -17.71
C LEU A 39 -13.26 -10.34 -18.52
N ASP A 40 -13.16 -10.30 -19.85
CA ASP A 40 -14.13 -10.97 -20.73
C ASP A 40 -14.15 -12.50 -20.55
N ALA A 41 -13.03 -13.12 -20.18
CA ALA A 41 -12.94 -14.55 -19.91
C ALA A 41 -13.73 -14.97 -18.65
N TYR A 42 -13.91 -14.04 -17.71
CA TYR A 42 -14.62 -14.27 -16.44
C TYR A 42 -16.10 -13.88 -16.51
N LEU A 43 -16.48 -13.08 -17.52
CA LEU A 43 -17.87 -12.69 -17.74
C LEU A 43 -18.68 -13.78 -18.47
N GLY A 44 -18.02 -14.65 -19.25
CA GLY A 44 -18.57 -15.90 -19.80
C GLY A 44 -20.01 -15.79 -20.35
N ASP A 45 -20.85 -16.78 -20.03
CA ASP A 45 -22.29 -16.83 -20.35
C ASP A 45 -23.18 -16.23 -19.23
N THR A 46 -22.62 -15.41 -18.35
CA THR A 46 -23.38 -14.84 -17.22
C THR A 46 -24.58 -14.02 -17.75
N PRO A 47 -25.83 -14.34 -17.37
CA PRO A 47 -27.01 -13.59 -17.79
C PRO A 47 -27.03 -12.15 -17.26
N GLN A 48 -27.82 -11.29 -17.91
CA GLN A 48 -28.16 -9.97 -17.36
C GLN A 48 -29.27 -10.15 -16.31
N PRO A 49 -29.25 -9.40 -15.17
CA PRO A 49 -28.37 -8.27 -14.83
C PRO A 49 -27.04 -8.66 -14.14
N GLN A 50 -26.85 -9.92 -13.74
CA GLN A 50 -25.71 -10.38 -12.93
C GLN A 50 -24.35 -10.10 -13.61
N ARG A 51 -24.31 -10.18 -14.95
CA ARG A 51 -23.12 -9.82 -15.74
C ARG A 51 -22.62 -8.39 -15.46
N SER A 52 -23.55 -7.45 -15.31
CA SER A 52 -23.22 -6.04 -15.05
C SER A 52 -22.72 -5.81 -13.61
N GLN A 53 -23.19 -6.63 -12.67
CA GLN A 53 -22.73 -6.60 -11.29
C GLN A 53 -21.34 -7.23 -11.18
N LEU A 54 -21.16 -8.43 -11.73
CA LEU A 54 -19.88 -9.13 -11.78
C LEU A 54 -18.80 -8.27 -12.45
N ARG A 55 -19.12 -7.63 -13.57
CA ARG A 55 -18.18 -6.70 -14.24
C ARG A 55 -17.70 -5.59 -13.32
N ARG A 56 -18.61 -4.93 -12.59
CA ARG A 56 -18.25 -3.85 -11.66
C ARG A 56 -17.39 -4.35 -10.49
N GLU A 57 -17.67 -5.54 -9.97
CA GLU A 57 -16.87 -6.16 -8.92
C GLU A 57 -15.47 -6.53 -9.41
N LEU A 58 -15.34 -7.17 -10.57
CA LEU A 58 -14.04 -7.52 -11.17
C LEU A 58 -13.22 -6.29 -11.55
N GLU A 59 -13.84 -5.23 -12.10
CA GLU A 59 -13.18 -3.95 -12.36
C GLU A 59 -12.69 -3.28 -11.06
N THR A 60 -13.42 -3.46 -9.95
CA THR A 60 -13.00 -2.97 -8.63
C THR A 60 -11.81 -3.76 -8.11
N ILE A 61 -11.86 -5.10 -8.17
CA ILE A 61 -10.74 -5.97 -7.80
C ILE A 61 -9.51 -5.70 -8.68
N GLN A 62 -9.68 -5.46 -9.98
CA GLN A 62 -8.58 -5.13 -10.89
C GLN A 62 -7.98 -3.74 -10.61
N ARG A 63 -8.79 -2.74 -10.25
CA ARG A 63 -8.30 -1.43 -9.81
C ARG A 63 -7.55 -1.52 -8.48
N GLU A 64 -8.06 -2.30 -7.54
CA GLU A 64 -7.42 -2.56 -6.24
C GLU A 64 -6.15 -3.39 -6.38
N HIS A 65 -6.13 -4.35 -7.31
CA HIS A 65 -4.97 -5.19 -7.58
C HIS A 65 -3.95 -4.54 -8.53
N GLY A 66 -4.37 -3.57 -9.34
CA GLY A 66 -3.50 -2.65 -10.08
C GLY A 66 -2.64 -1.78 -9.15
N GLN A 67 -2.98 -1.73 -7.85
CA GLN A 67 -2.14 -1.16 -6.80
C GLN A 67 -1.20 -2.24 -6.19
N LYS A 68 -0.45 -2.96 -7.02
CA LYS A 68 0.84 -3.52 -6.57
C LYS A 68 1.84 -2.36 -6.52
N PRO A 69 2.46 -2.02 -5.38
CA PRO A 69 3.35 -0.87 -5.26
C PRO A 69 4.75 -1.23 -5.80
N GLY A 70 4.84 -1.33 -7.12
CA GLY A 70 6.01 -0.90 -7.88
C GLY A 70 5.58 0.36 -8.60
N HIS A 71 5.76 1.52 -7.95
CA HIS A 71 5.59 2.81 -8.61
C HIS A 71 6.68 2.94 -9.70
N HIS A 72 6.57 3.91 -10.60
CA HIS A 72 7.67 4.86 -10.70
C HIS A 72 7.14 6.13 -10.06
N ALA A 73 7.50 6.38 -8.81
CA ALA A 73 7.15 7.65 -8.19
C ALA A 73 7.93 8.67 -9.00
N THR A 74 7.24 9.65 -9.59
CA THR A 74 7.94 10.76 -10.24
C THR A 74 8.87 11.40 -9.22
N LEU A 75 9.93 12.07 -9.67
CA LEU A 75 10.85 12.74 -8.75
C LEU A 75 10.08 13.62 -7.74
N ALA A 76 9.10 14.39 -8.21
CA ALA A 76 8.24 15.21 -7.38
C ALA A 76 7.43 14.40 -6.35
N GLN A 77 6.83 13.28 -6.75
CA GLN A 77 6.08 12.40 -5.82
C GLN A 77 7.01 11.78 -4.78
N PHE A 78 8.22 11.35 -5.18
CA PHE A 78 9.19 10.80 -4.24
C PHE A 78 9.61 11.85 -3.21
N VAL A 79 9.93 13.08 -3.65
CA VAL A 79 10.26 14.19 -2.74
C VAL A 79 9.09 14.49 -1.80
N GLN A 80 7.87 14.59 -2.32
CA GLN A 80 6.68 14.81 -1.51
C GLN A 80 6.51 13.72 -0.43
N ASN A 81 6.66 12.45 -0.82
CA ASN A 81 6.58 11.32 0.11
C ASN A 81 7.70 11.35 1.15
N LEU A 82 8.92 11.73 0.73
CA LEU A 82 10.08 11.80 1.60
C LEU A 82 9.88 12.87 2.68
N VAL A 83 9.42 14.05 2.29
CA VAL A 83 9.10 15.14 3.23
C VAL A 83 7.93 14.76 4.14
N ALA A 84 6.85 14.22 3.57
CA ALA A 84 5.69 13.77 4.34
C ALA A 84 6.01 12.63 5.32
N SER A 85 7.08 11.86 5.08
CA SER A 85 7.52 10.82 6.01
C SER A 85 8.26 11.34 7.24
N GLY A 86 8.73 12.60 7.21
CA GLY A 86 9.54 13.20 8.26
C GLY A 86 10.98 12.71 8.34
N LEU A 87 11.42 11.84 7.41
CA LEU A 87 12.81 11.37 7.34
C LEU A 87 13.77 12.49 6.97
N MET A 88 13.33 13.41 6.10
CA MET A 88 14.11 14.55 5.65
C MET A 88 13.21 15.76 5.43
N SER A 89 13.72 16.97 5.70
CA SER A 89 13.03 18.21 5.35
C SER A 89 13.25 18.60 3.89
N GLU A 90 12.41 19.49 3.37
CA GLU A 90 12.56 20.06 2.03
C GLU A 90 13.95 20.68 1.82
N ASP A 91 14.43 21.49 2.79
CA ASP A 91 15.77 22.08 2.72
C ASP A 91 16.89 21.02 2.69
N GLN A 92 16.71 19.88 3.35
CA GLN A 92 17.70 18.81 3.32
C GLN A 92 17.72 18.14 1.94
N VAL A 93 16.55 17.90 1.35
CA VAL A 93 16.44 17.35 -0.01
C VAL A 93 17.08 18.30 -1.01
N GLN A 94 16.75 19.59 -0.94
CA GLN A 94 17.28 20.62 -1.83
C GLN A 94 18.82 20.67 -1.77
N ARG A 95 19.41 20.67 -0.57
CA ARG A 95 20.88 20.63 -0.41
C ARG A 95 21.52 19.44 -1.12
N VAL A 96 20.91 18.25 -1.07
CA VAL A 96 21.47 17.08 -1.78
C VAL A 96 21.41 17.26 -3.29
N LEU A 97 20.32 17.83 -3.80
CA LEU A 97 20.18 18.09 -5.24
C LEU A 97 21.18 19.16 -5.72
N ASP A 98 21.45 20.17 -4.90
CA ASP A 98 22.41 21.24 -5.18
C ASP A 98 23.86 20.75 -5.11
N GLU A 99 24.15 19.80 -4.22
CA GLU A 99 25.46 19.14 -4.12
C GLU A 99 25.75 18.22 -5.33
N GLN A 100 24.74 17.86 -6.14
CA GLN A 100 24.96 17.05 -7.34
C GLN A 100 25.33 17.93 -8.55
N PRO A 101 26.36 17.53 -9.33
CA PRO A 101 26.66 18.20 -10.58
C PRO A 101 25.47 18.08 -11.55
N PRO A 102 25.24 19.03 -12.46
CA PRO A 102 24.03 19.09 -13.29
C PRO A 102 23.73 17.81 -14.08
N ASN A 103 24.76 17.08 -14.49
CA ASN A 103 24.66 15.82 -15.24
C ASN A 103 24.38 14.58 -14.38
N GLN A 104 24.42 14.69 -13.05
CA GLN A 104 24.13 13.60 -12.11
C GLN A 104 22.90 13.89 -11.24
N ARG A 105 22.13 14.93 -11.57
CA ARG A 105 20.90 15.24 -10.87
C ARG A 105 19.86 14.16 -11.19
N PRO A 106 19.25 13.55 -10.16
CA PRO A 106 18.26 12.51 -10.37
C PRO A 106 17.04 13.09 -11.10
N GLN A 107 16.60 12.42 -12.16
CA GLN A 107 15.42 12.77 -12.95
C GLN A 107 14.20 11.96 -12.51
N THR A 108 14.42 10.84 -11.82
CA THR A 108 13.38 9.92 -11.36
C THR A 108 13.44 9.71 -9.85
N GLY A 109 12.33 9.24 -9.26
CA GLY A 109 12.30 8.88 -7.84
C GLY A 109 13.25 7.73 -7.51
N ASP A 110 13.48 6.82 -8.46
CA ASP A 110 14.43 5.71 -8.31
C ASP A 110 15.88 6.21 -8.18
N GLU A 111 16.30 7.09 -9.09
CA GLU A 111 17.64 7.68 -9.05
C GLU A 111 17.87 8.46 -7.75
N LEU A 112 16.87 9.21 -7.29
CA LEU A 112 16.96 9.92 -6.01
C LEU A 112 17.00 8.95 -4.81
N ALA A 113 16.21 7.88 -4.85
CA ALA A 113 16.22 6.84 -3.82
C ALA A 113 17.59 6.15 -3.72
N GLU A 114 18.19 5.79 -4.86
CA GLU A 114 19.52 5.20 -4.93
C GLU A 114 20.60 6.18 -4.48
N LEU A 115 20.53 7.45 -4.91
CA LEU A 115 21.45 8.49 -4.49
C LEU A 115 21.45 8.66 -2.97
N LEU A 116 20.27 8.80 -2.36
CA LEU A 116 20.12 8.97 -0.91
C LEU A 116 20.56 7.72 -0.14
N HIS A 117 20.33 6.53 -0.70
CA HIS A 117 20.81 5.29 -0.11
C HIS A 117 22.34 5.19 -0.13
N ARG A 118 22.94 5.50 -1.29
CA ARG A 118 24.40 5.51 -1.49
C ARG A 118 25.11 6.52 -0.57
N GLN A 119 24.47 7.67 -0.33
CA GLN A 119 24.97 8.69 0.60
C GLN A 119 24.71 8.36 2.08
N GLY A 120 24.08 7.23 2.40
CA GLY A 120 23.77 6.84 3.78
C GLY A 120 22.67 7.68 4.44
N ARG A 121 21.97 8.51 3.67
CA ARG A 121 20.86 9.37 4.14
C ARG A 121 19.60 8.55 4.43
N LEU A 122 19.39 7.49 3.64
CA LEU A 122 18.28 6.56 3.77
C LEU A 122 18.78 5.11 3.79
N THR A 123 18.09 4.28 4.56
CA THR A 123 18.19 2.82 4.44
C THR A 123 17.42 2.35 3.21
N ARG A 124 17.77 1.16 2.69
CA ARG A 124 17.02 0.52 1.59
C ARG A 124 15.55 0.32 1.96
N PHE A 125 15.26 0.00 3.22
CA PHE A 125 13.89 -0.11 3.73
C PHE A 125 13.12 1.20 3.63
N GLN A 126 13.72 2.31 4.09
CA GLN A 126 13.11 3.64 4.02
C GLN A 126 12.92 4.10 2.58
N ALA A 127 13.94 3.98 1.73
CA ALA A 127 13.87 4.35 0.32
C ALA A 127 12.73 3.61 -0.38
N ARG A 128 12.62 2.29 -0.17
CA ARG A 128 11.51 1.49 -0.70
C ARG A 128 10.16 1.93 -0.13
N ALA A 129 10.05 2.22 1.17
CA ALA A 129 8.79 2.66 1.76
C ALA A 129 8.32 4.00 1.18
N VAL A 130 9.22 4.98 1.07
CA VAL A 130 8.95 6.30 0.48
C VAL A 130 8.53 6.17 -0.99
N TYR A 131 9.25 5.34 -1.75
CA TYR A 131 8.92 5.06 -3.15
C TYR A 131 7.54 4.43 -3.32
N GLN A 132 7.11 3.60 -2.36
CA GLN A 132 5.79 2.99 -2.33
C GLN A 132 4.68 3.91 -1.78
N GLY A 133 4.98 5.19 -1.48
CA GLY A 133 4.03 6.11 -0.85
C GLY A 133 3.72 5.81 0.62
N LYS A 134 4.49 4.92 1.26
CA LYS A 134 4.32 4.55 2.68
C LYS A 134 5.05 5.55 3.55
N THR A 135 4.46 6.73 3.73
CA THR A 135 5.07 7.84 4.48
C THR A 135 4.88 7.70 5.99
N ARG A 136 3.81 7.05 6.44
CA ARG A 136 3.50 6.89 7.87
C ARG A 136 4.32 5.78 8.52
N GLY A 137 4.73 6.01 9.76
CA GLY A 137 5.40 5.02 10.60
C GLY A 137 6.90 4.88 10.37
N LEU A 138 7.51 5.71 9.51
CA LEU A 138 8.97 5.79 9.34
C LEU A 138 9.64 6.64 10.41
N VAL A 139 8.94 7.65 10.93
CA VAL A 139 9.34 8.45 12.08
C VAL A 139 8.20 8.45 13.10
N LEU A 140 8.52 8.11 14.35
CA LEU A 140 7.58 7.96 15.46
C LEU A 140 8.16 8.66 16.70
N GLY A 141 7.86 9.96 16.86
CA GLY A 141 8.48 10.79 17.89
C GLY A 141 10.02 10.77 17.77
N ASN A 142 10.70 10.28 18.80
CA ASN A 142 12.16 10.16 18.82
C ASN A 142 12.71 8.93 18.09
N TYR A 143 11.85 8.06 17.54
CA TYR A 143 12.27 6.84 16.87
C TYR A 143 12.23 7.00 15.34
N VAL A 144 13.33 6.67 14.68
CA VAL A 144 13.42 6.58 13.22
C VAL A 144 13.55 5.12 12.83
N VAL A 145 12.57 4.59 12.09
CA VAL A 145 12.58 3.19 11.65
C VAL A 145 13.65 3.00 10.59
N LEU A 146 14.54 2.05 10.83
CA LEU A 146 15.66 1.67 9.95
C LEU A 146 15.36 0.44 9.12
N ASP A 147 14.66 -0.56 9.67
CA ASP A 147 14.33 -1.79 8.96
C ASP A 147 13.18 -2.55 9.64
N LYS A 148 12.61 -3.55 8.96
CA LYS A 148 11.66 -4.50 9.53
C LYS A 148 12.38 -5.76 9.99
N LEU A 149 12.31 -6.05 11.29
CA LEU A 149 12.91 -7.25 11.88
C LEU A 149 11.98 -8.47 11.82
N GLY A 150 10.66 -8.26 11.91
CA GLY A 150 9.72 -9.37 11.88
C GLY A 150 8.26 -8.99 11.99
N ARG A 151 7.39 -10.00 11.85
CA ARG A 151 5.95 -9.91 12.03
C ARG A 151 5.47 -11.18 12.75
N GLY A 152 4.61 -11.02 13.75
CA GLY A 152 3.95 -12.13 14.44
C GLY A 152 2.52 -11.78 14.83
N GLY A 153 1.85 -12.67 15.58
CA GLY A 153 0.45 -12.50 15.98
C GLY A 153 0.18 -11.21 16.77
N MET A 154 1.15 -10.76 17.57
CA MET A 154 1.05 -9.56 18.40
C MET A 154 1.53 -8.27 17.71
N GLY A 155 1.77 -8.29 16.39
CA GLY A 155 2.16 -7.10 15.64
C GLY A 155 3.50 -7.21 14.91
N GLN A 156 4.12 -6.07 14.67
CA GLN A 156 5.31 -5.94 13.83
C GLN A 156 6.49 -5.40 14.64
N VAL A 157 7.69 -5.91 14.40
CA VAL A 157 8.92 -5.47 15.07
C VAL A 157 9.83 -4.83 14.04
N PHE A 158 10.34 -3.65 14.38
CA PHE A 158 11.21 -2.85 13.54
C PHE A 158 12.53 -2.56 14.24
N LYS A 159 13.60 -2.48 13.46
CA LYS A 159 14.85 -1.87 13.91
C LYS A 159 14.65 -0.37 13.83
N ALA A 160 14.92 0.37 14.90
CA ALA A 160 14.77 1.82 14.93
C ALA A 160 15.95 2.48 15.62
N TYR A 161 16.28 3.71 15.22
CA TYR A 161 17.23 4.57 15.91
C TYR A 161 16.47 5.52 16.84
N HIS A 162 16.80 5.53 18.13
CA HIS A 162 16.24 6.49 19.08
C HIS A 162 17.12 7.73 19.19
N ARG A 163 16.68 8.85 18.61
CA ARG A 163 17.49 10.07 18.41
C ARG A 163 18.05 10.66 19.70
N ARG A 164 17.28 10.65 20.80
CA ARG A 164 17.70 11.24 22.09
C ARG A 164 18.70 10.38 22.87
N MET A 165 18.68 9.06 22.68
CA MET A 165 19.58 8.13 23.38
C MET A 165 20.71 7.62 22.47
N GLU A 166 20.70 8.06 21.21
CA GLU A 166 21.73 7.75 20.21
C GLU A 166 22.03 6.26 20.04
N ARG A 167 20.99 5.42 20.09
CA ARG A 167 21.14 3.97 19.98
C ARG A 167 20.09 3.31 19.12
N VAL A 168 20.48 2.17 18.56
CA VAL A 168 19.59 1.27 17.83
C VAL A 168 18.80 0.41 18.83
N VAL A 169 17.50 0.26 18.59
CA VAL A 169 16.56 -0.51 19.41
C VAL A 169 15.60 -1.33 18.54
N ALA A 170 14.93 -2.31 19.14
CA ALA A 170 13.79 -2.98 18.54
C ALA A 170 12.48 -2.29 18.97
N LEU A 171 11.69 -1.82 18.01
CA LEU A 171 10.41 -1.15 18.23
C LEU A 171 9.27 -2.09 17.82
N LYS A 172 8.45 -2.53 18.79
CA LYS A 172 7.26 -3.36 18.53
C LYS A 172 6.04 -2.46 18.35
N MET A 173 5.44 -2.49 17.16
CA MET A 173 4.19 -1.80 16.86
C MET A 173 3.02 -2.78 16.97
N LEU A 174 2.10 -2.47 17.87
CA LEU A 174 0.88 -3.24 18.10
C LEU A 174 -0.22 -2.78 17.14
N PRO A 175 -1.08 -3.69 16.64
CA PRO A 175 -2.27 -3.30 15.89
C PRO A 175 -3.17 -2.38 16.72
N ALA A 176 -3.81 -1.40 16.08
CA ALA A 176 -4.69 -0.44 16.77
C ALA A 176 -5.82 -1.11 17.58
N ALA A 177 -6.29 -2.29 17.14
CA ALA A 177 -7.27 -3.10 17.87
C ALA A 177 -6.75 -3.61 19.23
N MET A 178 -5.46 -3.88 19.37
CA MET A 178 -4.84 -4.31 20.64
C MET A 178 -4.45 -3.14 21.54
N ALA A 179 -4.24 -1.94 20.97
CA ALA A 179 -3.90 -0.74 21.75
C ALA A 179 -5.03 -0.30 22.69
N ARG A 180 -6.27 -0.79 22.49
CA ARG A 180 -7.42 -0.56 23.36
C ARG A 180 -7.56 -1.57 24.51
N MET A 181 -6.68 -2.59 24.57
CA MET A 181 -6.66 -3.58 25.65
C MET A 181 -5.59 -3.18 26.68
N PRO A 182 -5.95 -2.89 27.95
CA PRO A 182 -5.06 -2.27 28.95
C PRO A 182 -3.78 -3.06 29.30
N GLU A 183 -3.69 -4.35 28.98
CA GLU A 183 -2.59 -5.21 29.44
C GLU A 183 -1.32 -5.18 28.58
N ALA A 184 -1.33 -4.58 27.39
CA ALA A 184 -0.20 -4.66 26.46
C ALA A 184 0.92 -3.62 26.69
N VAL A 185 0.77 -2.73 27.68
CA VAL A 185 1.75 -1.68 28.00
C VAL A 185 2.40 -1.96 29.35
N LYS A 186 3.22 -3.02 29.44
CA LYS A 186 4.21 -3.10 30.53
C LYS A 186 5.46 -2.34 30.08
N ARG A 187 5.75 -1.27 30.84
CA ARG A 187 6.85 -0.32 30.70
C ARG A 187 8.21 -0.98 30.91
#